data_AF-A0A7W6JWB2-F1
#
_entry.id   AF-A0A7W6JWB2-F1
#
_cell.length_a   1.000
_cell.length_b   1.000
_cell.length_c   1.000
_cell.angle_alpha   90.00
_cell.angle_beta   90.00
_cell.angle_gamma   90.00
#
_symmetry.space_group_name_H-M   'P 1'
#
loop_
_entity.id
_entity.type
_entity.pdbx_description
1 polymer ?
#
loop_
_entity_poly.entity_id
_entity_poly.type
_entity_poly.pdbx_seq_one_letter_code
_entity_poly.pdbx_strand_id
1 'polypeptide(L)'
;MTQLYIFAGSLAAILVMTLVAWALGLGRGGAIASAEEARAAAEGMISGFDAGEALLGSDGQAALVHGKAGDVALLKLHGARVAARHLRLPLATQLIPDGLRIDSGDKRFGAVLLRGVTRY
;
A
#
# COMPACT_ATOMS: atom_id res chain seq x y z
N MET A 1 -18.42 41.54 -19.97
CA MET A 1 -17.63 40.65 -20.85
C MET A 1 -16.41 40.04 -20.14
N THR A 2 -15.74 40.76 -19.24
CA THR A 2 -14.50 40.30 -18.55
C THR A 2 -14.67 39.06 -17.67
N GLN A 3 -15.82 38.90 -16.98
CA GLN A 3 -16.06 37.75 -16.11
C GLN A 3 -16.17 36.42 -16.85
N LEU A 4 -16.71 36.43 -18.08
CA LEU A 4 -16.83 35.22 -18.91
C LEU A 4 -15.46 34.70 -19.34
N TYR A 5 -14.52 35.61 -19.65
CA TYR A 5 -13.14 35.23 -20.00
C TYR A 5 -12.38 34.66 -18.81
N ILE A 6 -12.54 35.25 -17.62
CA ILE A 6 -11.92 34.73 -16.40
C ILE A 6 -12.47 33.33 -16.10
N PHE A 7 -13.79 33.14 -16.23
CA PHE A 7 -14.42 31.84 -16.01
C PHE A 7 -13.98 30.78 -17.03
N ALA A 8 -13.97 31.13 -18.31
CA ALA A 8 -13.53 30.22 -19.36
C ALA A 8 -12.04 29.86 -19.20
N GLY A 9 -11.20 30.84 -18.87
CA GLY A 9 -9.77 30.62 -18.62
C GLY A 9 -9.50 29.75 -17.40
N SER A 10 -10.20 29.98 -16.28
CA SER A 10 -10.03 29.17 -15.07
C SER A 10 -10.54 27.74 -15.26
N LEU A 11 -11.66 27.56 -15.96
CA LEU A 11 -12.19 26.24 -16.29
C LEU A 11 -11.22 25.47 -17.20
N ALA A 12 -10.68 26.11 -18.23
CA ALA A 12 -9.68 25.51 -19.11
C ALA A 12 -8.42 25.09 -18.34
N ALA A 13 -7.93 25.94 -17.43
CA ALA A 13 -6.77 25.62 -16.60
C ALA A 13 -7.01 24.40 -15.69
N ILE A 14 -8.18 24.32 -15.04
CA ILE A 14 -8.54 23.16 -14.20
C ILE A 14 -8.62 21.90 -15.04
N LEU A 15 -9.29 21.93 -16.20
CA LEU A 15 -9.40 20.78 -17.09
C LEU A 15 -8.03 20.26 -17.54
N VAL A 16 -7.12 21.17 -17.90
CA VAL A 16 -5.73 20.81 -18.25
C VAL A 16 -5.03 20.15 -17.07
N MET A 17 -5.12 20.72 -15.86
CA MET A 17 -4.52 20.10 -14.68
C MET A 17 -5.11 18.72 -14.36
N THR A 18 -6.43 18.55 -14.48
CA THR A 18 -7.09 17.26 -14.27
C THR A 18 -6.65 16.22 -15.30
N LEU A 19 -6.53 16.60 -16.58
CA LEU A 19 -6.06 15.71 -17.64
C LEU A 19 -4.61 15.29 -17.43
N VAL A 20 -3.74 16.22 -17.01
CA VAL A 20 -2.34 15.91 -16.66
C VAL A 20 -2.30 14.95 -15.47
N ALA A 21 -3.08 15.20 -14.41
CA ALA A 21 -3.13 14.31 -13.26
C ALA A 21 -3.59 12.90 -13.63
N TRP A 22 -4.61 12.80 -14.48
CA TRP A 22 -5.12 11.54 -15.00
C TRP A 22 -4.11 10.81 -15.89
N ALA A 23 -3.42 11.53 -16.78
CA ALA A 23 -2.39 10.98 -17.65
C ALA A 23 -1.19 10.41 -16.85
N LEU A 24 -0.85 11.05 -15.73
CA LEU A 24 0.17 10.59 -14.79
C LEU A 24 -0.30 9.41 -13.91
N GLY A 25 -1.56 8.99 -14.03
CA GLY A 25 -2.13 7.90 -13.23
C GLY A 25 -2.30 8.24 -11.74
N LEU A 26 -2.27 9.53 -11.38
CA LEU A 26 -2.51 9.97 -10.00
C LEU A 26 -3.95 9.61 -9.62
N GLY A 27 -4.10 8.89 -8.50
CA GLY A 27 -5.42 8.48 -7.98
C GLY A 27 -5.99 7.18 -8.57
N ARG A 28 -5.31 6.50 -9.50
CA ARG A 28 -5.58 5.07 -9.74
C ARG A 28 -5.12 4.33 -8.49
N GLY A 29 -6.07 3.99 -7.62
CA GLY A 29 -5.80 3.22 -6.41
C GLY A 29 -5.05 1.95 -6.79
N GLY A 30 -3.81 1.82 -6.30
CA GLY A 30 -3.12 0.55 -6.40
C GLY A 30 -3.82 -0.49 -5.52
N ALA A 31 -3.56 -1.76 -5.77
CA ALA A 31 -3.90 -2.82 -4.86
C ALA A 31 -2.80 -3.86 -4.95
N ILE A 32 -2.48 -4.49 -3.82
CA ILE A 32 -1.66 -5.71 -3.83
C ILE A 32 -2.61 -6.81 -4.32
N ALA A 33 -2.54 -7.15 -5.60
CA ALA A 33 -3.56 -7.95 -6.27
C ALA A 33 -3.35 -9.45 -6.08
N SER A 34 -2.15 -9.89 -5.72
CA SER A 34 -1.84 -11.30 -5.50
C SER A 34 -0.73 -11.54 -4.48
N ALA A 35 -0.70 -12.78 -3.96
CA ALA A 35 0.39 -13.26 -3.12
C ALA A 35 1.75 -13.22 -3.84
N GLU A 36 1.77 -13.50 -5.15
CA GLU A 36 3.00 -13.44 -5.95
C GLU A 36 3.53 -12.01 -6.04
N GLU A 37 2.65 -11.04 -6.31
CA GLU A 37 3.00 -9.63 -6.33
C GLU A 37 3.52 -9.15 -4.97
N ALA A 38 2.90 -9.58 -3.87
CA ALA A 38 3.38 -9.27 -2.52
C ALA A 38 4.79 -9.81 -2.25
N ARG A 39 5.06 -11.06 -2.65
CA ARG A 39 6.39 -11.68 -2.51
C ARG A 39 7.43 -10.92 -3.34
N ALA A 40 7.15 -10.68 -4.62
CA ALA A 40 8.05 -9.94 -5.50
C ALA A 40 8.33 -8.52 -4.98
N ALA A 41 7.32 -7.83 -4.42
CA ALA A 41 7.49 -6.53 -3.80
C ALA A 41 8.36 -6.61 -2.53
N ALA A 42 8.19 -7.63 -1.69
CA ALA A 42 9.01 -7.82 -0.50
C ALA A 42 10.49 -8.05 -0.84
N GLU A 43 10.78 -8.99 -1.75
CA GLU A 43 12.15 -9.30 -2.19
C GLU A 43 12.80 -8.12 -2.93
N GLY A 44 12.04 -7.42 -3.77
CA GLY A 44 12.53 -6.26 -4.51
C GLY A 44 12.83 -5.04 -3.63
N MET A 45 12.17 -4.90 -2.48
CA MET A 45 12.34 -3.76 -1.59
C MET A 45 13.25 -4.03 -0.37
N ILE A 46 13.34 -5.29 0.07
CA ILE A 46 14.11 -5.68 1.24
C ILE A 46 15.26 -6.58 0.76
N SER A 47 16.46 -5.99 0.72
CA SER A 47 17.67 -6.72 0.30
C SER A 47 17.90 -7.96 1.16
N GLY A 48 18.07 -9.11 0.51
CA GLY A 48 18.33 -10.39 1.16
C GLY A 48 17.11 -11.05 1.81
N PHE A 49 15.90 -10.49 1.63
CA PHE A 49 14.67 -11.14 2.05
C PHE A 49 14.33 -12.29 1.09
N ASP A 50 14.10 -13.49 1.63
CA ASP A 50 13.70 -14.68 0.87
C ASP A 50 12.23 -14.98 1.17
N ALA A 51 11.35 -14.65 0.22
CA ALA A 51 9.91 -14.69 0.45
C ALA A 51 9.37 -16.12 0.49
N GLY A 52 8.57 -16.39 1.53
CA GLY A 52 7.76 -17.59 1.69
C GLY A 52 6.28 -17.29 1.51
N GLU A 53 5.46 -17.74 2.46
CA GLU A 53 4.01 -17.55 2.39
C GLU A 53 3.61 -16.09 2.54
N ALA A 54 2.64 -15.66 1.72
CA ALA A 54 2.09 -14.31 1.76
C ALA A 54 0.61 -14.33 2.12
N LEU A 55 0.25 -13.49 3.09
CA LEU A 55 -1.12 -13.22 3.52
C LEU A 55 -1.52 -11.84 2.99
N LEU A 56 -2.54 -11.80 2.15
CA LEU A 56 -3.12 -10.55 1.65
C LEU A 56 -4.31 -10.14 2.51
N GLY A 57 -4.44 -8.83 2.73
CA GLY A 57 -5.67 -8.25 3.20
C GLY A 57 -6.75 -8.35 2.12
N SER A 58 -8.00 -8.59 2.52
CA SER A 58 -9.13 -8.71 1.59
C SER A 58 -9.44 -7.43 0.80
N ASP A 59 -8.91 -6.29 1.24
CA ASP A 59 -9.04 -4.97 0.60
C ASP A 59 -7.86 -4.62 -0.33
N GLY A 60 -6.85 -5.49 -0.42
CA GLY A 60 -5.63 -5.27 -1.21
C GLY A 60 -4.77 -4.09 -0.71
N GLN A 61 -5.03 -3.55 0.48
CA GLN A 61 -4.30 -2.40 1.03
C GLN A 61 -3.06 -2.79 1.82
N ALA A 62 -2.96 -4.05 2.23
CA ALA A 62 -1.87 -4.55 3.04
C ALA A 62 -1.59 -6.01 2.75
N ALA A 63 -0.37 -6.43 3.03
CA ALA A 63 0.03 -7.83 3.02
C ALA A 63 1.11 -8.10 4.07
N LEU A 64 1.21 -9.35 4.50
CA LEU A 64 2.31 -9.87 5.29
C LEU A 64 2.98 -10.98 4.48
N VAL A 65 4.29 -10.94 4.34
CA VAL A 65 5.06 -12.02 3.73
C VAL A 65 5.99 -12.59 4.79
N HIS A 66 5.86 -13.88 5.06
CA HIS A 66 6.80 -14.59 5.91
C HIS A 66 8.07 -14.86 5.13
N GLY A 67 9.22 -14.51 5.69
CA GLY A 67 10.51 -14.85 5.14
C GLY A 67 10.97 -16.21 5.62
N LYS A 68 11.77 -16.91 4.81
CA LYS A 68 12.28 -18.25 5.17
C LYS A 68 13.25 -18.23 6.35
N ALA A 69 13.79 -17.06 6.70
CA ALA A 69 14.68 -16.87 7.84
C ALA A 69 13.93 -16.67 9.18
N GLY A 70 12.60 -16.81 9.20
CA GLY A 70 11.77 -16.58 10.40
C GLY A 70 11.52 -15.10 10.69
N ASP A 71 11.72 -14.26 9.68
CA ASP A 71 11.43 -12.84 9.63
C ASP A 71 10.16 -12.57 8.81
N VAL A 72 9.72 -11.31 8.78
CA VAL A 72 8.46 -10.94 8.11
C VAL A 72 8.63 -9.62 7.38
N ALA A 73 8.11 -9.54 6.15
CA ALA A 73 7.92 -8.29 5.43
C ALA A 73 6.47 -7.83 5.57
N LEU A 74 6.29 -6.66 6.20
CA LEU A 74 5.00 -5.98 6.28
C LEU A 74 4.87 -5.02 5.10
N LEU A 75 3.83 -5.21 4.30
CA LEU A 75 3.54 -4.43 3.11
C LEU A 75 2.28 -3.59 3.35
N LYS A 76 2.28 -2.37 2.84
CA LYS A 76 1.09 -1.54 2.73
C LYS A 76 1.07 -0.79 1.42
N LEU A 77 -0.12 -0.50 0.93
CA LEU A 77 -0.29 0.47 -0.13
C LEU A 77 -0.02 1.89 0.40
N HIS A 78 0.79 2.63 -0.32
CA HIS A 78 1.10 4.04 -0.09
C HIS A 78 0.86 4.82 -1.37
N GLY A 79 -0.37 5.33 -1.53
CA GLY A 79 -0.83 5.92 -2.79
C GLY A 79 -1.05 4.84 -3.85
N ALA A 80 -0.34 4.93 -4.98
CA ALA A 80 -0.38 3.94 -6.05
C ALA A 80 0.78 2.93 -6.00
N ARG A 81 1.61 2.96 -4.95
CA ARG A 81 2.80 2.11 -4.81
C ARG A 81 2.74 1.27 -3.55
N VAL A 82 3.46 0.17 -3.53
CA VAL A 82 3.64 -0.67 -2.34
C VAL A 82 4.85 -0.15 -1.56
N ALA A 83 4.71 -0.07 -0.23
CA ALA A 83 5.78 0.17 0.71
C ALA A 83 6.00 -1.08 1.55
N ALA A 84 7.25 -1.50 1.71
CA ALA A 84 7.62 -2.67 2.51
C ALA A 84 8.42 -2.26 3.75
N ARG A 85 8.23 -3.00 4.84
CA ARG A 85 9.05 -2.90 6.05
C ARG A 85 9.43 -4.29 6.54
N HIS A 86 10.72 -4.47 6.77
CA HIS A 86 11.24 -5.67 7.41
C HIS A 86 10.99 -5.63 8.92
N LEU A 87 10.39 -6.69 9.45
CA LEU A 87 10.06 -6.88 10.85
C LEU A 87 10.65 -8.19 11.36
N ARG A 88 11.02 -8.17 12.64
CA ARG A 88 11.43 -9.38 13.37
C ARG A 88 10.28 -9.83 14.26
N LEU A 89 10.17 -11.14 14.45
CA LEU A 89 9.23 -11.71 15.40
C LEU A 89 9.68 -11.44 16.86
N PRO A 90 8.74 -11.34 17.82
CA PRO A 90 7.28 -11.36 17.63
C PRO A 90 6.75 -10.03 17.08
N LEU A 91 5.68 -10.10 16.28
CA LEU A 91 4.99 -8.91 15.78
C LEU A 91 4.15 -8.27 16.90
N ALA A 92 4.20 -6.95 17.00
CA ALA A 92 3.28 -6.20 17.84
C ALA A 92 1.92 -6.09 17.13
N THR A 93 1.01 -7.01 17.45
CA THR A 93 -0.31 -7.10 16.80
C THR A 93 -1.46 -6.84 17.76
N GLN A 94 -2.51 -6.19 17.26
CA GLN A 94 -3.76 -5.98 17.96
C GLN A 94 -4.92 -6.44 17.07
N LEU A 95 -5.71 -7.38 17.57
CA LEU A 95 -6.94 -7.80 16.90
C LEU A 95 -7.99 -6.69 17.01
N ILE A 96 -8.60 -6.32 15.89
CA ILE A 96 -9.69 -5.34 15.82
C ILE A 96 -10.86 -5.94 15.01
N PRO A 97 -12.08 -5.38 15.10
CA PRO A 97 -13.26 -5.96 14.42
C PRO A 97 -13.06 -6.18 12.91
N ASP A 98 -12.30 -5.29 12.26
CA ASP A 98 -12.07 -5.29 10.82
C ASP A 98 -10.86 -6.15 10.37
N GLY A 99 -10.11 -6.74 11.31
CA GLY A 99 -8.92 -7.54 11.00
C GLY A 99 -7.80 -7.41 12.02
N LEU A 100 -6.55 -7.45 11.56
CA LEU A 100 -5.37 -7.41 12.41
C LEU A 100 -4.60 -6.10 12.21
N ARG A 101 -4.48 -5.30 13.26
CA ARG A 101 -3.58 -4.14 13.26
C ARG A 101 -2.18 -4.59 13.67
N ILE A 102 -1.17 -4.21 12.89
CA ILE A 102 0.23 -4.58 13.12
C ILE A 102 1.04 -3.28 13.24
N ASP A 103 1.75 -3.11 14.35
CA ASP A 103 2.68 -2.01 14.51
C ASP A 103 4.02 -2.37 13.86
N SER A 104 4.51 -1.47 13.00
CA SER A 104 5.80 -1.64 12.33
C SER A 104 6.99 -1.22 13.21
N GLY A 105 6.75 -0.55 14.33
CA GLY A 105 7.80 0.04 15.18
C GLY A 105 8.54 1.23 14.55
N ASP A 106 8.18 1.64 13.33
CA ASP A 106 8.73 2.80 12.64
C ASP A 106 7.67 3.91 12.54
N LYS A 107 7.93 5.06 13.15
CA LYS A 107 7.00 6.21 13.15
C LYS A 107 6.60 6.68 11.75
N ARG A 108 7.49 6.56 10.75
CA ARG A 108 7.21 6.99 9.37
C ARG A 108 6.37 5.97 8.62
N PHE A 109 6.57 4.68 8.93
CA PHE A 109 5.78 3.61 8.34
C PHE A 109 4.42 3.46 9.04
N GLY A 110 4.36 3.68 10.34
CA GLY A 110 3.15 3.61 11.16
C GLY A 110 2.61 2.18 11.29
N ALA A 111 1.40 2.05 11.82
CA ALA A 111 0.71 0.78 11.92
C ALA A 111 -0.02 0.45 10.61
N VAL A 112 -0.13 -0.83 10.29
CA VAL A 112 -0.84 -1.36 9.12
C VAL A 112 -2.05 -2.15 9.59
N LEU A 113 -3.17 -1.98 8.89
CA LEU A 113 -4.35 -2.80 9.08
C LEU A 113 -4.41 -3.86 7.98
N LEU A 114 -4.37 -5.12 8.39
CA LEU A 114 -4.58 -6.25 7.51
C LEU A 114 -6.03 -6.74 7.66
N ARG A 115 -6.88 -6.43 6.67
CA ARG A 115 -8.31 -6.73 6.71
C ARG A 115 -8.62 -8.16 6.27
N GLY A 116 -9.68 -8.74 6.85
CA GLY A 116 -10.30 -9.96 6.32
C GLY A 116 -9.38 -11.19 6.22
N VAL A 117 -8.34 -11.26 7.05
CA VAL A 117 -7.41 -12.41 7.06
C VAL A 117 -8.16 -13.63 7.59
N THR A 118 -8.40 -14.58 6.69
CA THR A 118 -8.84 -15.93 7.09
C THR A 118 -7.57 -16.73 7.36
N ARG A 119 -7.43 -17.30 8.57
CA ARG A 119 -6.35 -18.24 8.86
C ARG A 119 -6.40 -19.38 7.84
N TYR A 120 -5.27 -19.74 7.26
CA TYR A 120 -5.02 -21.09 6.75
C TYR A 120 -4.35 -21.90 7.88
#